data_AF-A0A7V5N971-F1
#
_entry.id   AF-A0A7V5N971-F1
#
_cell.length_a   1.000
_cell.length_b   1.000
_cell.length_c   1.000
_cell.angle_alpha   90.00
_cell.angle_beta   90.00
_cell.angle_gamma   90.00
#
_symmetry.space_group_name_H-M   'P 1'
#
loop_
_entity.id
_entity.type
_entity.pdbx_description
1 polymer ?
#
loop_
_entity_poly.entity_id
_entity_poly.type
_entity_poly.pdbx_seq_one_letter_code
_entity_poly.pdbx_strand_id
1 'polypeptide(L)'
;MITIPLKKRIGVCAVAALLSGVPIAKGDTSAFTITENSNLSNAIAEVRSNFLAARSQNQPAFNRLDVVILVPQPDGTWQRGSYNPEAIAYPASTVKLAYLAAAMYWCRTNGHPYTFLDADVRPMITVSDNYATGRVVDTITGAPNDKSINSVNDAFMAWYAKRLYTENYLNPRGLLENQTILHKTYPTNSGSSPSGAEQVAIDYRGGNRMQPKCAASLMLEIIKGAIEPGANSYMRELLTHERWGGDSVFGFGLPPGTVYENKLGLAYDTLEDIAYIVLPNGKEFILAAYSNAYSGSEPSQPYPYDGAILGVFCEQLIERLGFDAGCPPKIKIDDAGANFSLVGSWTTGSAQAEKFGTSYRYKSKGDGSGKAVWNLAVPETGRYEVCVWYPEGTNRATDAPFTVNHAAGATTIKVNQQKTGGRWVRLGDFDFVAGQGSVVLTDAIADSTKIVVADAVKATKWPSTPQPPAAPTNLTASARSTTSIGLSWQDNSSNETNFIVERKKGTGSYSVVATLGANVTSYLDTGLAKNTTYTYRVKASNADGDSAYSNEATATTPRK
;
A
#
# COMPACT_ATOMS: atom_id res chain seq x y z
N MET A 1 32.15 3.42 49.94
CA MET A 1 31.88 2.11 50.57
C MET A 1 31.06 2.37 51.84
N ILE A 2 29.74 2.52 51.72
CA ILE A 2 28.79 2.51 52.84
C ILE A 2 27.53 1.83 52.31
N THR A 3 27.31 0.61 52.77
CA THR A 3 26.15 -0.24 52.50
C THR A 3 25.07 0.11 53.54
N ILE A 4 23.82 0.34 53.11
CA ILE A 4 22.66 0.43 54.02
C ILE A 4 21.61 -0.59 53.57
N PRO A 5 21.01 -1.37 54.50
CA PRO A 5 20.42 -2.68 54.18
C PRO A 5 18.93 -2.64 53.85
N LEU A 6 18.53 -3.62 53.02
CA LEU A 6 17.16 -4.05 52.77
C LEU A 6 16.52 -4.57 54.09
N LYS A 7 15.53 -3.85 54.63
CA LYS A 7 14.35 -4.36 55.36
C LYS A 7 13.77 -3.28 56.29
N LYS A 8 12.67 -2.65 55.86
CA LYS A 8 11.48 -2.32 56.67
C LYS A 8 10.54 -1.45 55.84
N ARG A 9 9.43 -2.03 55.39
CA ARG A 9 8.13 -1.38 55.16
C ARG A 9 7.10 -2.48 54.92
N ILE A 10 6.61 -3.05 56.02
CA ILE A 10 5.30 -3.68 56.09
C ILE A 10 4.41 -2.63 56.74
N GLY A 11 3.33 -2.24 56.05
CA GLY A 11 2.32 -1.33 56.59
C GLY A 11 1.77 -0.40 55.53
N VAL A 12 0.58 -0.73 55.03
CA VAL A 12 -0.31 0.07 54.16
C VAL A 12 0.05 0.11 52.67
N CYS A 13 -0.19 -1.01 51.97
CA CYS A 13 -0.60 -1.04 50.55
C CYS A 13 -0.97 -2.48 50.14
N ALA A 14 -1.98 -3.05 50.80
CA ALA A 14 -2.46 -4.42 50.54
C ALA A 14 -3.46 -4.50 49.36
N VAL A 15 -3.42 -3.55 48.40
CA VAL A 15 -4.23 -3.60 47.17
C VAL A 15 -3.40 -3.36 45.90
N ALA A 16 -2.08 -3.19 46.00
CA ALA A 16 -1.21 -2.97 44.83
C ALA A 16 -0.40 -4.21 44.37
N ALA A 17 -0.72 -5.40 44.90
CA ALA A 17 -0.02 -6.64 44.57
C ALA A 17 -0.97 -7.83 44.36
N LEU A 18 -1.96 -7.63 43.47
CA LEU A 18 -2.23 -8.64 42.44
C LEU A 18 -1.24 -8.32 41.31
N LEU A 19 0.05 -8.58 41.49
CA LEU A 19 0.67 -9.75 40.85
C LEU A 19 -0.19 -10.22 39.68
N SER A 20 0.16 -9.69 38.51
CA SER A 20 -0.20 -10.14 37.17
C SER A 20 0.16 -11.62 36.98
N GLY A 21 -0.55 -12.48 37.71
CA GLY A 21 -0.65 -13.91 37.49
C GLY A 21 -1.64 -14.25 36.36
N VAL A 22 -2.02 -13.26 35.54
CA VAL A 22 -2.49 -13.56 34.19
C VAL A 22 -1.25 -14.08 33.47
N PRO A 23 -1.23 -15.34 33.01
CA PRO A 23 -0.15 -15.82 32.17
C PRO A 23 0.06 -14.79 31.06
N ILE A 24 1.32 -14.40 30.82
CA ILE A 24 1.66 -13.78 29.54
C ILE A 24 1.22 -14.83 28.53
N ALA A 25 0.12 -14.60 27.82
CA ALA A 25 -0.27 -15.46 26.73
C ALA A 25 0.86 -15.32 25.70
N LYS A 26 1.80 -16.27 25.72
CA LYS A 26 2.71 -16.53 24.60
C LYS A 26 1.80 -16.95 23.46
N GLY A 27 1.41 -16.01 22.64
CA GLY A 27 0.40 -16.23 21.63
C GLY A 27 0.33 -15.02 20.73
N ASP A 28 0.29 -15.27 19.43
CA ASP A 28 0.31 -14.22 18.42
C ASP A 28 -0.93 -13.34 18.49
N THR A 29 -2.09 -13.95 18.70
CA THR A 29 -3.42 -13.36 18.88
C THR A 29 -4.33 -14.47 19.39
N SER A 30 -5.32 -14.15 20.24
CA SER A 30 -6.33 -15.13 20.66
C SER A 30 -7.45 -15.33 19.64
N ALA A 31 -7.55 -14.46 18.63
CA ALA A 31 -8.62 -14.48 17.63
C ALA A 31 -8.27 -15.32 16.39
N PHE A 32 -6.98 -15.53 16.08
CA PHE A 32 -6.54 -16.26 14.89
C PHE A 32 -5.50 -17.33 15.24
N THR A 33 -5.58 -18.45 14.54
CA THR A 33 -4.49 -19.45 14.55
C THR A 33 -3.43 -19.04 13.54
N ILE A 34 -2.22 -18.77 14.02
CA ILE A 34 -1.04 -18.46 13.21
C ILE A 34 -0.04 -19.63 13.31
N THR A 35 0.46 -20.11 12.18
CA THR A 35 1.44 -21.19 12.08
C THR A 35 2.71 -20.70 11.40
N GLU A 36 3.89 -21.13 11.85
CA GLU A 36 5.15 -20.76 11.22
C GLU A 36 5.34 -21.44 9.86
N ASN A 37 5.86 -20.71 8.89
CA ASN A 37 6.20 -21.20 7.57
C ASN A 37 7.66 -20.86 7.24
N SER A 38 8.51 -21.89 7.24
CA SER A 38 9.95 -21.76 6.97
C SER A 38 10.26 -21.28 5.55
N ASN A 39 9.42 -21.56 4.55
CA ASN A 39 9.63 -21.05 3.19
C ASN A 39 9.45 -19.54 3.13
N LEU A 40 8.44 -18.99 3.83
CA LEU A 40 8.27 -17.55 3.96
C LEU A 40 9.46 -16.91 4.70
N SER A 41 9.90 -17.51 5.81
CA SER A 41 11.06 -17.02 6.58
C SER A 41 12.36 -17.05 5.78
N ASN A 42 12.60 -18.11 4.99
CA ASN A 42 13.78 -18.23 4.13
C ASN A 42 13.78 -17.17 3.02
N ALA A 43 12.62 -16.92 2.39
CA ALA A 43 12.49 -15.86 1.40
C ALA A 43 12.76 -14.47 2.00
N ILE A 44 12.23 -14.19 3.20
CA ILE A 44 12.51 -12.95 3.93
C ILE A 44 14.01 -12.82 4.20
N ALA A 45 14.65 -13.86 4.74
CA ALA A 45 16.08 -13.81 5.09
C ALA A 45 16.96 -13.53 3.87
N GLU A 46 16.67 -14.18 2.73
CA GLU A 46 17.37 -14.00 1.46
C GLU A 46 17.23 -12.56 0.93
N VAL A 47 15.99 -12.08 0.78
CA VAL A 47 15.71 -10.73 0.25
C VAL A 47 16.27 -9.67 1.17
N ARG A 48 16.11 -9.82 2.49
CA ARG A 48 16.65 -8.91 3.50
C ARG A 48 18.17 -8.81 3.38
N SER A 49 18.87 -9.93 3.26
CA SER A 49 20.34 -9.96 3.17
C SER A 49 20.82 -9.18 1.94
N ASN A 50 20.21 -9.44 0.78
CA ASN A 50 20.55 -8.75 -0.46
C ASN A 50 20.24 -7.25 -0.39
N PHE A 51 19.07 -6.89 0.17
CA PHE A 51 18.66 -5.51 0.36
C PHE A 51 19.64 -4.73 1.24
N LEU A 52 20.03 -5.27 2.40
CA LEU A 52 20.96 -4.59 3.31
C LEU A 52 22.38 -4.50 2.73
N ALA A 53 22.85 -5.53 2.02
CA ALA A 53 24.17 -5.53 1.38
C ALA A 53 24.31 -4.43 0.31
N ALA A 54 23.23 -4.16 -0.45
CA ALA A 54 23.21 -3.06 -1.42
C ALA A 54 23.27 -1.68 -0.74
N ARG A 55 22.78 -1.56 0.50
CA ARG A 55 22.73 -0.29 1.24
C ARG A 55 23.96 -0.01 2.09
N SER A 56 24.62 -1.02 2.63
CA SER A 56 25.77 -0.83 3.52
C SER A 56 26.93 -0.05 2.87
N GLN A 57 26.99 0.00 1.53
CA GLN A 57 27.99 0.77 0.79
C GLN A 57 27.72 2.29 0.79
N ASN A 58 26.45 2.70 0.85
CA ASN A 58 26.04 4.10 0.73
C ASN A 58 25.43 4.66 2.03
N GLN A 59 24.85 3.78 2.86
CA GLN A 59 24.24 4.06 4.15
C GLN A 59 24.71 2.99 5.17
N PRO A 60 25.99 2.99 5.59
CA PRO A 60 26.57 1.93 6.42
C PRO A 60 25.88 1.72 7.78
N ALA A 61 25.13 2.71 8.24
CA ALA A 61 24.35 2.62 9.46
C ALA A 61 23.03 1.85 9.29
N PHE A 62 22.48 1.74 8.08
CA PHE A 62 21.30 0.91 7.80
C PHE A 62 21.72 -0.56 7.67
N ASN A 63 21.65 -1.29 8.78
CA ASN A 63 22.10 -2.68 8.88
C ASN A 63 21.11 -3.61 9.62
N ARG A 64 19.96 -3.09 10.05
CA ARG A 64 18.90 -3.81 10.74
C ARG A 64 17.59 -3.68 9.97
N LEU A 65 16.94 -4.82 9.75
CA LEU A 65 15.58 -4.92 9.22
C LEU A 65 14.94 -6.18 9.80
N ASP A 66 14.07 -6.04 10.79
CA ASP A 66 13.31 -7.14 11.39
C ASP A 66 11.93 -7.19 10.73
N VAL A 67 11.47 -8.37 10.31
CA VAL A 67 10.33 -8.50 9.40
C VAL A 67 9.42 -9.64 9.81
N VAL A 68 8.12 -9.41 9.73
CA VAL A 68 7.08 -10.43 9.82
C VAL A 68 6.11 -10.27 8.65
N ILE A 69 5.80 -11.38 7.98
CA ILE A 69 4.70 -11.47 7.02
C ILE A 69 3.65 -12.43 7.54
N LEU A 70 2.37 -12.07 7.45
CA LEU A 70 1.23 -12.96 7.68
C LEU A 70 0.46 -13.17 6.38
N VAL A 71 0.20 -14.43 6.02
CA VAL A 71 -0.47 -14.82 4.77
C VAL A 71 -1.68 -15.70 5.10
N PRO A 72 -2.90 -15.36 4.67
CA PRO A 72 -4.08 -16.16 4.96
C PRO A 72 -4.02 -17.51 4.26
N GLN A 73 -4.69 -18.50 4.82
CA GLN A 73 -4.90 -19.81 4.23
C GLN A 73 -6.40 -20.04 3.94
N PRO A 74 -6.74 -20.91 2.97
CA PRO A 74 -8.14 -21.21 2.64
C PRO A 74 -8.97 -21.79 3.80
N ASP A 75 -8.31 -22.37 4.81
CA ASP A 75 -8.96 -22.93 6.01
C ASP A 75 -9.23 -21.88 7.10
N GLY A 76 -8.94 -20.60 6.84
CA GLY A 76 -9.11 -19.50 7.79
C GLY A 76 -7.95 -19.31 8.77
N THR A 77 -6.93 -20.18 8.73
CA THR A 77 -5.68 -19.98 9.48
C THR A 77 -4.75 -18.99 8.75
N TRP A 78 -3.68 -18.59 9.43
CA TRP A 78 -2.65 -17.73 8.89
C TRP A 78 -1.28 -18.38 8.99
N GLN A 79 -0.44 -18.14 7.99
CA GLN A 79 0.96 -18.55 8.00
C GLN A 79 1.85 -17.34 8.23
N ARG A 80 2.83 -17.48 9.12
CA ARG A 80 3.86 -16.49 9.39
C ARG A 80 5.17 -16.86 8.72
N GLY A 81 5.77 -15.92 8.01
CA GLY A 81 7.21 -15.88 7.78
C GLY A 81 7.85 -14.79 8.61
N SER A 82 9.06 -15.00 9.11
CA SER A 82 9.72 -13.98 9.91
C SER A 82 11.25 -14.00 9.85
N TYR A 83 11.82 -12.84 10.17
CA TYR A 83 13.21 -12.64 10.55
C TYR A 83 13.22 -11.75 11.79
N ASN A 84 13.75 -12.25 12.91
CA ASN A 84 13.74 -11.59 14.22
C ASN A 84 12.34 -11.08 14.68
N PRO A 85 11.30 -11.92 14.68
CA PRO A 85 9.92 -11.51 14.96
C PRO A 85 9.72 -10.87 16.35
N GLU A 86 10.55 -11.26 17.32
CA GLU A 86 10.46 -10.83 18.73
C GLU A 86 11.41 -9.67 19.05
N ALA A 87 12.17 -9.17 18.07
CA ALA A 87 13.10 -8.07 18.30
C ALA A 87 12.34 -6.83 18.77
N ILE A 88 12.81 -6.27 19.88
CA ILE A 88 12.25 -5.08 20.48
C ILE A 88 12.75 -3.84 19.71
N ALA A 89 11.82 -3.01 19.26
CA ALA A 89 12.12 -1.77 18.54
C ALA A 89 11.44 -0.57 19.22
N TYR A 90 12.02 0.62 19.08
CA TYR A 90 11.32 1.86 19.41
C TYR A 90 10.33 2.15 18.28
N PRO A 91 9.00 2.12 18.53
CA PRO A 91 8.00 2.02 17.47
C PRO A 91 7.70 3.31 16.71
N ALA A 92 8.40 4.41 17.00
CA ALA A 92 8.06 5.73 16.49
C ALA A 92 6.53 6.00 16.53
N SER A 93 5.90 6.18 15.36
CA SER A 93 4.46 6.37 15.21
C SER A 93 3.64 5.09 14.97
N THR A 94 4.27 3.92 14.79
CA THR A 94 3.53 2.65 14.65
C THR A 94 2.75 2.29 15.92
N VAL A 95 3.18 2.79 17.08
CA VAL A 95 2.46 2.68 18.37
C VAL A 95 1.03 3.22 18.33
N LYS A 96 0.73 4.15 17.42
CA LYS A 96 -0.60 4.74 17.28
C LYS A 96 -1.64 3.73 16.83
N LEU A 97 -1.24 2.63 16.20
CA LEU A 97 -2.12 1.51 15.87
C LEU A 97 -2.74 0.88 17.14
N ALA A 98 -1.96 0.77 18.22
CA ALA A 98 -2.45 0.28 19.50
C ALA A 98 -3.40 1.28 20.18
N TYR A 99 -3.10 2.58 20.08
CA TYR A 99 -3.98 3.63 20.60
C TYR A 99 -5.29 3.74 19.82
N LEU A 100 -5.30 3.50 18.51
CA LEU A 100 -6.52 3.39 17.72
C LEU A 100 -7.42 2.27 18.26
N ALA A 101 -6.88 1.07 18.42
CA ALA A 101 -7.64 -0.06 18.94
C ALA A 101 -8.19 0.20 20.36
N ALA A 102 -7.36 0.74 21.25
CA ALA A 102 -7.78 1.09 22.60
C ALA A 102 -8.81 2.23 22.64
N ALA A 103 -8.74 3.21 21.72
CA ALA A 103 -9.73 4.26 21.60
C ALA A 103 -11.09 3.72 21.14
N MET A 104 -11.11 2.75 20.22
CA MET A 104 -12.35 2.12 19.79
C MET A 104 -12.98 1.31 20.93
N TYR A 105 -12.15 0.56 21.68
CA TYR A 105 -12.60 -0.12 22.90
C TYR A 105 -13.18 0.85 23.93
N TRP A 106 -12.52 1.99 24.14
CA TRP A 106 -12.99 3.04 25.03
C TRP A 106 -14.34 3.59 24.60
N CYS A 107 -14.54 3.89 23.31
CA CYS A 107 -15.82 4.37 22.80
C CYS A 107 -16.94 3.37 23.11
N ARG A 108 -16.74 2.08 22.78
CA ARG A 108 -17.73 1.03 23.04
C ARG A 108 -18.06 0.88 24.52
N THR A 109 -17.05 0.84 25.39
CA THR A 109 -17.25 0.63 26.83
C THR A 109 -17.88 1.82 27.55
N ASN A 110 -17.78 3.02 26.97
CA ASN A 110 -18.43 4.23 27.46
C ASN A 110 -19.74 4.57 26.73
N GLY A 111 -20.24 3.68 25.86
CA GLY A 111 -21.51 3.87 25.15
C GLY A 111 -21.49 4.99 24.11
N HIS A 112 -20.32 5.35 23.60
CA HIS A 112 -20.13 6.36 22.57
C HIS A 112 -20.08 5.72 21.17
N PRO A 113 -20.51 6.44 20.11
CA PRO A 113 -20.23 6.01 18.74
C PRO A 113 -18.71 5.99 18.49
N TYR A 114 -18.24 5.12 17.60
CA TYR A 114 -16.80 5.00 17.30
C TYR A 114 -16.18 6.26 16.70
N THR A 115 -16.99 7.18 16.17
CA THR A 115 -16.56 8.49 15.67
C THR A 115 -16.47 9.56 16.77
N PHE A 116 -16.78 9.24 18.03
CA PHE A 116 -16.80 10.22 19.12
C PHE A 116 -15.45 10.92 19.32
N LEU A 117 -14.34 10.20 19.14
CA LEU A 117 -12.98 10.73 19.26
C LEU A 117 -12.37 11.13 17.91
N ASP A 118 -13.15 11.23 16.82
CA ASP A 118 -12.63 11.42 15.45
C ASP A 118 -11.74 12.66 15.31
N ALA A 119 -12.08 13.76 16.00
CA ALA A 119 -11.31 15.00 16.00
C ALA A 119 -9.83 14.81 16.40
N ASP A 120 -9.52 13.78 17.19
CA ASP A 120 -8.16 13.44 17.59
C ASP A 120 -7.67 12.13 16.97
N VAL A 121 -8.54 11.12 16.82
CA VAL A 121 -8.19 9.81 16.26
C VAL A 121 -7.83 9.90 14.78
N ARG A 122 -8.58 10.67 13.99
CA ARG A 122 -8.29 10.82 12.55
C ARG A 122 -6.92 11.43 12.30
N PRO A 123 -6.59 12.64 12.80
CA PRO A 123 -5.25 13.20 12.58
C PRO A 123 -4.13 12.38 13.23
N MET A 124 -4.39 11.68 14.35
CA MET A 124 -3.44 10.73 14.94
C MET A 124 -3.02 9.63 13.95
N ILE A 125 -3.96 9.11 13.15
CA ILE A 125 -3.69 8.01 12.23
C ILE A 125 -3.27 8.52 10.85
N THR A 126 -4.07 9.42 10.25
CA THR A 126 -3.93 9.76 8.82
C THR A 126 -2.75 10.66 8.50
N VAL A 127 -2.31 11.49 9.44
CA VAL A 127 -1.15 12.40 9.27
C VAL A 127 -0.16 12.30 10.43
N SER A 128 -0.34 11.28 11.28
CA SER A 128 0.54 11.01 12.41
C SER A 128 0.70 12.20 13.38
N ASP A 129 -0.38 12.94 13.70
CA ASP A 129 -0.32 14.08 14.62
C ASP A 129 -0.05 13.64 16.06
N ASN A 130 1.02 14.14 16.66
CA ASN A 130 1.44 13.78 18.02
C ASN A 130 0.62 14.47 19.13
N TYR A 131 0.12 15.69 18.90
CA TYR A 131 -0.72 16.39 19.88
C TYR A 131 -2.09 15.73 20.01
N ALA A 132 -2.67 15.33 18.88
CA ALA A 132 -3.88 14.54 18.81
C ALA A 132 -3.67 13.17 19.46
N THR A 133 -2.55 12.50 19.16
CA THR A 133 -2.16 11.26 19.85
C THR A 133 -2.18 11.45 21.37
N GLY A 134 -1.53 12.50 21.87
CA GLY A 134 -1.49 12.80 23.31
C GLY A 134 -2.86 13.01 23.95
N ARG A 135 -3.78 13.70 23.26
CA ARG A 135 -5.17 13.89 23.71
C ARG A 135 -5.97 12.58 23.69
N VAL A 136 -5.78 11.72 22.68
CA VAL A 136 -6.37 10.37 22.68
C VAL A 136 -5.89 9.60 23.90
N VAL A 137 -4.57 9.53 24.14
CA VAL A 137 -4.06 8.75 25.27
C VAL A 137 -4.59 9.31 26.59
N ASP A 138 -4.59 10.64 26.80
CA ASP A 138 -5.16 11.27 28.01
C ASP A 138 -6.63 10.92 28.23
N THR A 139 -7.42 10.93 27.16
CA THR A 139 -8.85 10.63 27.20
C THR A 139 -9.10 9.18 27.57
N ILE A 140 -8.45 8.23 26.86
CA ILE A 140 -8.74 6.80 27.04
C ILE A 140 -8.25 6.28 28.41
N THR A 141 -7.24 6.92 29.00
CA THR A 141 -6.74 6.52 30.32
C THR A 141 -7.27 7.37 31.47
N GLY A 142 -7.82 8.56 31.20
CA GLY A 142 -8.17 9.54 32.25
C GLY A 142 -6.96 9.93 33.12
N ALA A 143 -5.77 9.99 32.51
CA ALA A 143 -4.50 10.23 33.20
C ALA A 143 -3.60 11.18 32.39
N PRO A 144 -3.96 12.47 32.28
CA PRO A 144 -3.08 13.48 31.69
C PRO A 144 -1.79 13.63 32.49
N ASN A 145 -0.78 14.26 31.90
CA ASN A 145 0.49 14.46 32.59
C ASN A 145 0.34 15.31 33.87
N ASP A 146 0.79 14.78 35.00
CA ASP A 146 0.85 15.50 36.27
C ASP A 146 2.29 15.96 36.54
N LYS A 147 2.52 17.27 36.45
CA LYS A 147 3.85 17.87 36.66
C LYS A 147 4.30 17.90 38.11
N SER A 148 3.41 17.65 39.07
CA SER A 148 3.76 17.57 40.48
C SER A 148 4.42 16.23 40.85
N ILE A 149 4.19 15.18 40.05
CA ILE A 149 4.79 13.86 40.25
C ILE A 149 6.22 13.86 39.70
N ASN A 150 7.21 13.72 40.59
CA ASN A 150 8.64 13.75 40.25
C ASN A 150 9.44 12.53 40.75
N SER A 151 8.75 11.55 41.33
CA SER A 151 9.35 10.32 41.86
C SER A 151 8.30 9.21 41.95
N VAL A 152 8.75 7.97 42.07
CA VAL A 152 7.87 6.81 42.28
C VAL A 152 7.30 6.87 43.70
N ASN A 153 6.00 7.15 43.80
CA ASN A 153 5.23 7.25 45.04
C ASN A 153 3.77 6.79 44.80
N ASP A 154 2.91 6.85 45.81
CA ASP A 154 1.53 6.36 45.69
C ASP A 154 0.71 7.12 44.63
N ALA A 155 0.93 8.44 44.49
CA ALA A 155 0.28 9.23 43.44
C ALA A 155 0.74 8.80 42.04
N PHE A 156 2.04 8.57 41.86
CA PHE A 156 2.58 8.01 40.62
C PHE A 156 1.98 6.64 40.33
N MET A 157 1.93 5.73 41.31
CA MET A 157 1.38 4.38 41.10
C MET A 157 -0.10 4.41 40.73
N ALA A 158 -0.89 5.32 41.30
CA ALA A 158 -2.28 5.53 40.94
C ALA A 158 -2.43 6.09 39.51
N TRP A 159 -1.60 7.05 39.11
CA TRP A 159 -1.54 7.57 37.75
C TRP A 159 -1.11 6.49 36.75
N TYR A 160 -0.05 5.75 37.07
CA TYR A 160 0.55 4.72 36.24
C TYR A 160 -0.41 3.55 36.00
N ALA A 161 -1.15 3.12 37.02
CA ALA A 161 -2.16 2.07 36.89
C ALA A 161 -3.24 2.42 35.85
N LYS A 162 -3.66 3.68 35.77
CA LYS A 162 -4.56 4.15 34.72
C LYS A 162 -3.90 4.12 33.35
N ARG A 163 -2.62 4.48 33.28
CA ARG A 163 -1.87 4.54 32.02
C ARG A 163 -1.62 3.17 31.37
N LEU A 164 -1.72 2.10 32.14
CA LEU A 164 -1.73 0.72 31.64
C LEU A 164 -2.98 0.34 30.83
N TYR A 165 -3.95 1.23 30.63
CA TYR A 165 -5.21 0.95 29.92
C TYR A 165 -5.03 0.21 28.58
N THR A 166 -4.17 0.74 27.68
CA THR A 166 -3.93 0.15 26.36
C THR A 166 -3.31 -1.25 26.48
N GLU A 167 -2.35 -1.42 27.38
CA GLU A 167 -1.71 -2.71 27.61
C GLU A 167 -2.66 -3.73 28.23
N ASN A 168 -3.48 -3.32 29.19
CA ASN A 168 -4.51 -4.16 29.80
C ASN A 168 -5.57 -4.60 28.79
N TYR A 169 -5.80 -3.79 27.74
CA TYR A 169 -6.69 -4.16 26.64
C TYR A 169 -6.05 -5.18 25.69
N LEU A 170 -4.76 -5.03 25.37
CA LEU A 170 -4.03 -5.88 24.43
C LEU A 170 -3.54 -7.21 25.03
N ASN A 171 -3.12 -7.22 26.29
CA ASN A 171 -2.54 -8.37 26.96
C ASN A 171 -3.43 -9.63 26.93
N PRO A 172 -4.73 -9.59 27.30
CA PRO A 172 -5.58 -10.79 27.25
C PRO A 172 -5.83 -11.31 25.83
N ARG A 173 -5.45 -10.56 24.79
CA ARG A 173 -5.52 -10.96 23.39
C ARG A 173 -4.22 -11.58 22.87
N GLY A 174 -3.16 -11.64 23.67
CA GLY A 174 -1.82 -12.03 23.21
C GLY A 174 -1.08 -10.93 22.44
N LEU A 175 -1.66 -9.72 22.34
CA LEU A 175 -1.11 -8.63 21.51
C LEU A 175 -0.08 -7.76 22.24
N LEU A 176 0.28 -8.08 23.49
CA LEU A 176 1.22 -7.28 24.28
C LEU A 176 2.62 -7.91 24.38
N GLU A 177 2.72 -9.18 24.76
CA GLU A 177 3.99 -9.86 25.06
C GLU A 177 5.00 -8.97 25.83
N ASN A 178 6.15 -8.66 25.24
CA ASN A 178 7.23 -7.88 25.85
C ASN A 178 7.18 -6.38 25.48
N GLN A 179 6.07 -5.90 24.94
CA GLN A 179 5.91 -4.53 24.49
C GLN A 179 5.63 -3.57 25.66
N THR A 180 5.97 -2.30 25.46
CA THR A 180 5.61 -1.18 26.33
C THR A 180 4.82 -0.18 25.50
N ILE A 181 3.56 0.06 25.85
CA ILE A 181 2.60 0.86 25.07
C ILE A 181 1.79 1.74 26.05
N LEU A 182 2.44 2.79 26.56
CA LEU A 182 1.82 3.66 27.57
C LEU A 182 2.19 5.15 27.41
N HIS A 183 3.26 5.45 26.69
CA HIS A 183 3.80 6.81 26.57
C HIS A 183 3.25 7.54 25.36
N LYS A 184 3.12 8.87 25.49
CA LYS A 184 2.82 9.73 24.35
C LYS A 184 3.99 9.78 23.36
N THR A 185 3.71 10.13 22.12
CA THR A 185 4.72 10.43 21.09
C THR A 185 5.03 11.92 21.13
N TYR A 186 6.29 12.30 21.36
CA TYR A 186 6.68 13.71 21.54
C TYR A 186 7.15 14.35 20.23
N PRO A 187 6.98 15.68 20.03
CA PRO A 187 6.33 16.64 20.94
C PRO A 187 4.81 16.42 21.02
N THR A 188 4.19 16.70 22.17
CA THR A 188 2.77 16.39 22.43
C THR A 188 2.08 17.53 23.19
N ASN A 189 0.79 17.36 23.49
CA ASN A 189 0.02 18.25 24.36
C ASN A 189 0.59 18.44 25.79
N SER A 190 1.58 17.63 26.20
CA SER A 190 2.33 17.79 27.47
C SER A 190 3.57 18.68 27.35
N GLY A 191 4.01 19.02 26.13
CA GLY A 191 5.26 19.75 25.84
C GLY A 191 6.14 19.06 24.81
N SER A 192 7.33 19.62 24.59
CA SER A 192 8.31 19.12 23.61
C SER A 192 9.03 17.84 24.04
N SER A 193 9.11 17.58 25.34
CA SER A 193 9.76 16.41 25.93
C SER A 193 8.97 15.91 27.15
N PRO A 194 9.20 14.65 27.58
CA PRO A 194 8.56 14.15 28.79
C PRO A 194 8.95 14.98 30.02
N SER A 195 8.00 15.11 30.94
CA SER A 195 8.17 15.78 32.24
C SER A 195 7.12 15.24 33.21
N GLY A 196 7.26 15.52 34.51
CA GLY A 196 6.26 15.07 35.50
C GLY A 196 6.09 13.56 35.55
N ALA A 197 4.86 13.11 35.77
CA ALA A 197 4.48 11.71 35.81
C ALA A 197 4.93 10.92 34.57
N GLU A 198 4.87 11.53 33.38
CA GLU A 198 5.29 10.89 32.13
C GLU A 198 6.80 10.62 32.10
N GLN A 199 7.63 11.52 32.62
CA GLN A 199 9.08 11.28 32.74
C GLN A 199 9.36 10.20 33.78
N VAL A 200 8.72 10.26 34.95
CA VAL A 200 8.87 9.23 36.00
C VAL A 200 8.47 7.85 35.48
N ALA A 201 7.45 7.76 34.61
CA ALA A 201 7.04 6.51 33.99
C ALA A 201 8.09 5.96 33.01
N ILE A 202 8.73 6.83 32.23
CA ILE A 202 9.83 6.45 31.34
C ILE A 202 11.02 5.95 32.15
N ASP A 203 11.37 6.64 33.25
CA ASP A 203 12.48 6.23 34.11
C ASP A 203 12.19 4.89 34.83
N TYR A 204 10.93 4.66 35.17
CA TYR A 204 10.48 3.45 35.86
C TYR A 204 10.41 2.21 34.96
N ARG A 205 9.97 2.35 33.70
CA ARG A 205 9.67 1.21 32.81
C ARG A 205 10.32 1.25 31.43
N GLY A 206 10.97 2.35 31.08
CA GLY A 206 11.45 2.62 29.73
C GLY A 206 10.33 3.14 28.81
N GLY A 207 10.74 3.67 27.66
CA GLY A 207 9.83 4.23 26.65
C GLY A 207 9.03 3.18 25.89
N ASN A 208 8.24 3.63 24.90
CA ASN A 208 7.46 2.71 24.07
C ASN A 208 8.35 1.73 23.31
N ARG A 209 7.88 0.49 23.20
CA ARG A 209 8.56 -0.64 22.56
C ARG A 209 7.54 -1.55 21.87
N MET A 210 7.79 -1.93 20.61
CA MET A 210 6.96 -2.90 19.89
C MET A 210 7.81 -4.02 19.28
N GLN A 211 7.16 -5.14 18.97
CA GLN A 211 7.74 -6.28 18.27
C GLN A 211 7.05 -6.44 16.91
N PRO A 212 7.77 -6.75 15.81
CA PRO A 212 7.18 -7.00 14.50
C PRO A 212 6.04 -8.02 14.54
N LYS A 213 6.18 -9.07 15.36
CA LYS A 213 5.18 -10.13 15.53
C LYS A 213 3.85 -9.59 16.06
N CYS A 214 3.88 -8.92 17.21
CA CYS A 214 2.68 -8.38 17.85
C CYS A 214 2.06 -7.25 17.01
N ALA A 215 2.89 -6.45 16.32
CA ALA A 215 2.45 -5.43 15.38
C ALA A 215 1.63 -6.02 14.21
N ALA A 216 2.14 -7.08 13.58
CA ALA A 216 1.44 -7.77 12.50
C ALA A 216 0.11 -8.41 12.97
N SER A 217 0.10 -9.03 14.16
CA SER A 217 -1.11 -9.60 14.75
C SER A 217 -2.15 -8.53 15.11
N LEU A 218 -1.73 -7.39 15.64
CA LEU A 218 -2.62 -6.26 15.94
C LEU A 218 -3.27 -5.75 14.65
N MET A 219 -2.49 -5.58 13.58
CA MET A 219 -3.02 -5.23 12.26
C MET A 219 -4.02 -6.29 11.78
N LEU A 220 -3.72 -7.59 11.96
CA LEU A 220 -4.63 -8.67 11.58
C LEU A 220 -5.99 -8.56 12.28
N GLU A 221 -6.00 -8.38 13.61
CA GLU A 221 -7.25 -8.24 14.35
C GLU A 221 -8.02 -6.96 13.98
N ILE A 222 -7.33 -5.86 13.65
CA ILE A 222 -7.97 -4.63 13.16
C ILE A 222 -8.65 -4.89 11.82
N ILE A 223 -7.90 -5.38 10.82
CA ILE A 223 -8.36 -5.53 9.43
C ILE A 223 -9.49 -6.54 9.31
N LYS A 224 -9.38 -7.66 10.04
CA LYS A 224 -10.39 -8.72 10.04
C LYS A 224 -11.50 -8.48 11.07
N GLY A 225 -11.46 -7.34 11.78
CA GLY A 225 -12.53 -6.89 12.66
C GLY A 225 -12.67 -7.69 13.95
N ALA A 226 -11.64 -8.44 14.36
CA ALA A 226 -11.68 -9.23 15.59
C ALA A 226 -11.49 -8.36 16.85
N ILE A 227 -10.69 -7.29 16.78
CA ILE A 227 -10.37 -6.46 17.96
C ILE A 227 -11.59 -5.65 18.43
N GLU A 228 -12.24 -4.95 17.50
CA GLU A 228 -13.45 -4.14 17.69
C GLU A 228 -14.32 -4.21 16.42
N PRO A 229 -15.21 -5.22 16.30
CA PRO A 229 -15.97 -5.48 15.08
C PRO A 229 -16.80 -4.29 14.58
N GLY A 230 -17.47 -3.58 15.50
CA GLY A 230 -18.31 -2.43 15.15
C GLY A 230 -17.51 -1.20 14.66
N ALA A 231 -16.20 -1.16 14.90
CA ALA A 231 -15.31 -0.09 14.47
C ALA A 231 -14.49 -0.46 13.23
N ASN A 232 -14.60 -1.69 12.71
CA ASN A 232 -13.72 -2.20 11.66
C ASN A 232 -13.67 -1.29 10.42
N SER A 233 -14.82 -0.92 9.87
CA SER A 233 -14.87 -0.04 8.68
C SER A 233 -14.22 1.32 8.94
N TYR A 234 -14.44 1.90 10.12
CA TYR A 234 -13.85 3.19 10.50
C TYR A 234 -12.33 3.08 10.65
N MET A 235 -11.82 2.06 11.36
CA MET A 235 -10.38 1.87 11.51
C MET A 235 -9.69 1.64 10.15
N ARG A 236 -10.31 0.85 9.26
CA ARG A 236 -9.77 0.58 7.92
C ARG A 236 -9.79 1.81 7.02
N GLU A 237 -10.85 2.62 7.08
CA GLU A 237 -10.90 3.91 6.39
C GLU A 237 -9.70 4.80 6.78
N LEU A 238 -9.44 4.92 8.09
CA LEU A 238 -8.33 5.75 8.59
C LEU A 238 -6.95 5.23 8.18
N LEU A 239 -6.80 3.91 8.05
CA LEU A 239 -5.53 3.27 7.67
C LEU A 239 -5.31 3.25 6.15
N THR A 240 -6.32 3.59 5.35
CA THR A 240 -6.20 3.55 3.88
C THR A 240 -5.34 4.72 3.39
N HIS A 241 -4.22 4.42 2.73
CA HIS A 241 -3.29 5.42 2.23
C HIS A 241 -2.94 5.20 0.75
N GLU A 242 -2.56 6.29 0.08
CA GLU A 242 -2.01 6.21 -1.27
C GLU A 242 -0.59 5.59 -1.27
N ARG A 243 -0.31 4.71 -2.23
CA ARG A 243 1.01 4.09 -2.40
C ARG A 243 2.15 5.09 -2.59
N TRP A 244 1.88 6.22 -3.24
CA TRP A 244 2.85 7.29 -3.52
C TRP A 244 2.59 8.55 -2.67
N GLY A 245 2.10 8.35 -1.44
CA GLY A 245 1.89 9.41 -0.45
C GLY A 245 3.03 9.53 0.56
N GLY A 246 2.96 10.57 1.40
CA GLY A 246 3.97 10.78 2.45
C GLY A 246 3.91 9.84 3.64
N ASP A 247 2.80 9.12 3.78
CA ASP A 247 2.60 8.10 4.80
C ASP A 247 2.84 6.67 4.25
N SER A 248 3.51 6.55 3.10
CA SER A 248 3.80 5.28 2.43
C SER A 248 5.29 5.03 2.30
N VAL A 249 5.72 3.80 2.61
CA VAL A 249 7.10 3.37 2.37
C VAL A 249 7.18 2.03 1.67
N PHE A 250 6.32 1.07 2.01
CA PHE A 250 6.17 -0.15 1.21
C PHE A 250 5.47 0.12 -0.13
N GLY A 251 4.52 1.07 -0.16
CA GLY A 251 3.66 1.30 -1.34
C GLY A 251 4.40 1.60 -2.64
N PHE A 252 5.60 2.18 -2.55
CA PHE A 252 6.48 2.48 -3.69
C PHE A 252 6.96 1.22 -4.45
N GLY A 253 6.95 0.07 -3.77
CA GLY A 253 7.26 -1.24 -4.35
C GLY A 253 6.06 -2.02 -4.87
N LEU A 254 4.85 -1.59 -4.52
CA LEU A 254 3.62 -2.32 -4.82
C LEU A 254 3.07 -1.90 -6.18
N PRO A 255 2.48 -2.81 -6.97
CA PRO A 255 1.89 -2.47 -8.26
C PRO A 255 0.68 -1.53 -8.12
N PRO A 256 0.38 -0.68 -9.13
CA PRO A 256 -0.84 0.10 -9.16
C PRO A 256 -2.10 -0.74 -9.01
N GLY A 257 -3.12 -0.17 -8.35
CA GLY A 257 -4.37 -0.86 -7.98
C GLY A 257 -4.30 -1.71 -6.71
N THR A 258 -3.16 -1.75 -6.02
CA THR A 258 -3.05 -2.39 -4.70
C THR A 258 -3.85 -1.64 -3.64
N VAL A 259 -4.63 -2.36 -2.84
CA VAL A 259 -5.18 -1.83 -1.58
C VAL A 259 -4.05 -1.80 -0.56
N TYR A 260 -3.82 -0.64 0.04
CA TYR A 260 -2.72 -0.40 0.97
C TYR A 260 -3.26 0.30 2.21
N GLU A 261 -3.41 -0.48 3.29
CA GLU A 261 -3.86 0.00 4.59
C GLU A 261 -2.70 -0.10 5.57
N ASN A 262 -2.14 1.02 6.01
CA ASN A 262 -0.88 1.00 6.76
C ASN A 262 -0.83 2.00 7.92
N LYS A 263 0.15 1.79 8.80
CA LYS A 263 0.58 2.81 9.76
C LYS A 263 2.11 2.94 9.73
N LEU A 264 2.58 4.01 9.11
CA LEU A 264 3.99 4.40 9.06
C LEU A 264 4.51 4.86 10.43
N GLY A 265 5.76 4.48 10.75
CA GLY A 265 6.57 4.98 11.84
C GLY A 265 7.89 5.58 11.36
N LEU A 266 8.10 6.86 11.66
CA LEU A 266 9.34 7.59 11.36
C LEU A 266 9.81 8.32 12.61
N ALA A 267 11.04 8.08 13.06
CA ALA A 267 11.68 8.89 14.10
C ALA A 267 13.19 8.60 14.19
N TYR A 268 14.00 9.66 14.35
CA TYR A 268 15.44 9.62 14.64
C TYR A 268 16.26 8.66 13.76
N ASP A 269 16.34 7.40 14.15
CA ASP A 269 17.08 6.31 13.52
C ASP A 269 16.19 5.20 12.95
N THR A 270 14.87 5.26 13.15
CA THR A 270 13.90 4.22 12.78
C THR A 270 13.04 4.60 11.58
N LEU A 271 12.83 3.60 10.73
CA LEU A 271 11.87 3.61 9.63
C LEU A 271 11.11 2.27 9.67
N GLU A 272 9.80 2.36 9.83
CA GLU A 272 8.97 1.21 10.15
C GLU A 272 7.63 1.32 9.46
N ASP A 273 7.05 0.20 9.06
CA ASP A 273 5.71 0.20 8.49
C ASP A 273 5.01 -1.12 8.83
N ILE A 274 3.72 -1.00 9.08
CA ILE A 274 2.80 -2.13 9.32
C ILE A 274 1.68 -1.94 8.32
N ALA A 275 1.57 -2.84 7.35
CA ALA A 275 0.61 -2.71 6.26
C ALA A 275 -0.16 -4.01 6.04
N TYR A 276 -1.47 -3.88 5.84
CA TYR A 276 -2.28 -4.87 5.14
C TYR A 276 -2.34 -4.49 3.66
N ILE A 277 -2.08 -5.48 2.82
CA ILE A 277 -1.86 -5.32 1.39
C ILE A 277 -2.75 -6.31 0.65
N VAL A 278 -3.49 -5.83 -0.35
CA VAL A 278 -4.18 -6.67 -1.34
C VAL A 278 -3.70 -6.27 -2.73
N LEU A 279 -2.93 -7.15 -3.36
CA LEU A 279 -2.42 -6.94 -4.71
C LEU A 279 -3.57 -7.01 -5.75
N PRO A 280 -3.39 -6.46 -6.96
CA PRO A 280 -4.42 -6.45 -8.00
C PRO A 280 -4.97 -7.82 -8.41
N ASN A 281 -4.19 -8.89 -8.21
CA ASN A 281 -4.62 -10.28 -8.43
C ASN A 281 -5.44 -10.88 -7.27
N GLY A 282 -5.77 -10.08 -6.24
CA GLY A 282 -6.48 -10.49 -5.04
C GLY A 282 -5.60 -11.15 -3.96
N LYS A 283 -4.29 -11.28 -4.18
CA LYS A 283 -3.38 -11.82 -3.15
C LYS A 283 -3.29 -10.85 -1.98
N GLU A 284 -3.71 -11.31 -0.81
CA GLU A 284 -3.64 -10.53 0.43
C GLU A 284 -2.54 -11.02 1.38
N PHE A 285 -1.95 -10.10 2.15
CA PHE A 285 -1.00 -10.38 3.23
C PHE A 285 -0.84 -9.16 4.15
N ILE A 286 -0.26 -9.38 5.33
CA ILE A 286 0.18 -8.32 6.24
C ILE A 286 1.70 -8.34 6.31
N LEU A 287 2.32 -7.18 6.25
CA LEU A 287 3.77 -7.02 6.37
C LEU A 287 4.07 -5.99 7.47
N ALA A 288 4.86 -6.39 8.45
CA ALA A 288 5.42 -5.50 9.46
C ALA A 288 6.95 -5.51 9.35
N ALA A 289 7.57 -4.34 9.20
CA ALA A 289 9.03 -4.22 9.21
C ALA A 289 9.50 -3.09 10.10
N TYR A 290 10.60 -3.36 10.83
CA TYR A 290 11.23 -2.45 11.77
C TYR A 290 12.72 -2.34 11.41
N SER A 291 13.21 -1.13 11.16
CA SER A 291 14.58 -0.91 10.66
C SER A 291 15.32 0.20 11.40
N ASN A 292 16.64 0.29 11.16
CA ASN A 292 17.46 1.41 11.58
C ASN A 292 17.90 2.30 10.39
N ALA A 293 17.01 2.52 9.42
CA ALA A 293 17.35 3.14 8.14
C ALA A 293 17.86 4.59 8.23
N TYR A 294 17.72 5.27 9.38
CA TYR A 294 18.20 6.63 9.56
C TYR A 294 19.42 6.66 10.49
N SER A 295 20.44 7.42 10.10
CA SER A 295 21.61 7.69 10.95
C SER A 295 21.87 9.17 11.04
N GLY A 296 21.30 9.80 12.07
CA GLY A 296 21.75 11.08 12.67
C GLY A 296 21.99 12.27 11.73
N SER A 297 21.08 13.24 11.75
CA SER A 297 21.33 14.69 12.00
C SER A 297 20.25 15.62 11.41
N GLU A 298 19.32 15.14 10.59
CA GLU A 298 18.23 15.96 10.03
C GLU A 298 16.86 15.27 10.19
N PRO A 299 16.24 15.32 11.38
CA PRO A 299 14.85 14.91 11.56
C PRO A 299 13.84 15.87 10.89
N SER A 300 14.28 17.03 10.38
CA SER A 300 13.44 18.12 9.86
C SER A 300 13.03 18.01 8.39
N GLN A 301 13.54 17.04 7.63
CA GLN A 301 13.23 16.92 6.20
C GLN A 301 12.97 15.46 5.78
N PRO A 302 11.98 14.75 6.36
CA PRO A 302 11.43 13.59 5.68
C PRO A 302 10.58 14.12 4.52
N TYR A 303 11.21 14.46 3.39
CA TYR A 303 10.42 14.51 2.17
C TYR A 303 9.84 13.10 1.99
N PRO A 304 8.56 13.00 1.59
CA PRO A 304 7.84 11.73 1.47
C PRO A 304 8.57 10.69 0.57
N TYR A 305 9.51 11.14 -0.25
CA TYR A 305 10.31 10.32 -1.15
C TYR A 305 11.57 9.70 -0.52
N ASP A 306 12.06 10.22 0.62
CA ASP A 306 13.26 9.67 1.26
C ASP A 306 12.99 8.44 2.15
N GLY A 307 11.74 8.22 2.57
CA GLY A 307 11.31 7.02 3.31
C GLY A 307 11.00 5.78 2.44
N ALA A 308 10.85 5.94 1.13
CA ALA A 308 10.42 4.91 0.18
C ALA A 308 11.36 3.70 -0.02
N ILE A 309 12.46 3.63 0.75
CA ILE A 309 13.51 2.64 0.56
C ILE A 309 13.01 1.21 0.84
N LEU A 310 12.07 1.06 1.78
CA LEU A 310 11.45 -0.22 2.09
C LEU A 310 10.53 -0.71 0.96
N GLY A 311 10.13 0.15 0.03
CA GLY A 311 9.42 -0.25 -1.18
C GLY A 311 10.26 -1.17 -2.05
N VAL A 312 11.58 -0.97 -2.11
CA VAL A 312 12.49 -1.87 -2.83
C VAL A 312 12.50 -3.26 -2.20
N PHE A 313 12.58 -3.33 -0.86
CA PHE A 313 12.48 -4.60 -0.14
C PHE A 313 11.12 -5.28 -0.39
N CYS A 314 10.02 -4.51 -0.32
CA CYS A 314 8.68 -5.02 -0.52
C CYS A 314 8.49 -5.61 -1.92
N GLU A 315 8.94 -4.89 -2.97
CA GLU A 315 8.88 -5.37 -4.37
C GLU A 315 9.68 -6.67 -4.54
N GLN A 316 10.92 -6.72 -4.04
CA GLN A 316 11.76 -7.91 -4.13
C GLN A 316 11.15 -9.10 -3.38
N LEU A 317 10.50 -8.84 -2.23
CA LEU A 317 9.86 -9.89 -1.44
C LEU A 317 8.65 -10.48 -2.17
N ILE A 318 7.76 -9.65 -2.73
CA ILE A 318 6.58 -10.17 -3.46
C ILE A 318 7.00 -10.92 -4.73
N GLU A 319 8.05 -10.47 -5.42
CA GLU A 319 8.62 -11.16 -6.57
C GLU A 319 9.21 -12.52 -6.17
N ARG A 320 10.01 -12.55 -5.09
CA ARG A 320 10.64 -13.78 -4.59
C ARG A 320 9.63 -14.82 -4.11
N LEU A 321 8.49 -14.36 -3.59
CA LEU A 321 7.38 -15.20 -3.15
C LEU A 321 6.42 -15.57 -4.30
N GLY A 322 6.54 -14.95 -5.48
CA GLY A 322 5.61 -15.10 -6.59
C GLY A 322 4.21 -14.56 -6.29
N PHE A 323 4.08 -13.63 -5.34
CA PHE A 323 2.79 -13.05 -4.94
C PHE A 323 2.22 -12.11 -6.01
N ASP A 324 3.09 -11.54 -6.82
CA ASP A 324 2.73 -10.69 -7.96
C ASP A 324 2.38 -11.48 -9.23
N ALA A 325 2.47 -12.82 -9.21
CA ALA A 325 2.05 -13.65 -10.33
C ALA A 325 0.57 -13.42 -10.66
N GLY A 326 0.27 -13.06 -11.92
CA GLY A 326 -1.09 -12.71 -12.35
C GLY A 326 -1.51 -11.26 -12.05
N CYS A 327 -0.64 -10.44 -11.45
CA CYS A 327 -0.83 -8.98 -11.47
C CYS A 327 -0.67 -8.43 -12.90
N PRO A 328 -1.19 -7.21 -13.17
CA PRO A 328 -1.05 -6.57 -14.47
C PRO A 328 0.41 -6.51 -14.97
N PRO A 329 0.62 -6.52 -16.30
CA PRO A 329 1.96 -6.57 -16.88
C PRO A 329 2.90 -5.48 -16.36
N LYS A 330 4.12 -5.87 -16.01
CA LYS A 330 5.22 -4.96 -15.65
C LYS A 330 6.36 -5.09 -16.65
N ILE A 331 6.92 -3.95 -17.03
CA ILE A 331 8.08 -3.82 -17.92
C ILE A 331 9.19 -3.23 -17.07
N LYS A 332 10.37 -3.87 -17.05
CA LYS A 332 11.59 -3.34 -16.42
C LYS A 332 12.70 -3.37 -17.46
N ILE A 333 13.29 -2.22 -17.77
CA ILE A 333 14.36 -2.09 -18.76
C ILE A 333 15.55 -1.44 -18.06
N ASP A 334 16.64 -2.20 -17.98
CA ASP A 334 17.93 -1.79 -17.44
C ASP A 334 18.82 -1.15 -18.53
N ASP A 335 19.92 -0.51 -18.14
CA ASP A 335 20.88 0.17 -19.03
C ASP A 335 21.71 -0.78 -19.91
N ALA A 336 21.61 -2.08 -19.63
CA ALA A 336 22.16 -3.18 -20.42
C ALA A 336 21.06 -4.00 -21.13
N GLY A 337 19.80 -3.58 -21.05
CA GLY A 337 18.65 -4.28 -21.64
C GLY A 337 18.56 -4.14 -23.16
N ALA A 338 17.98 -5.13 -23.82
CA ALA A 338 17.82 -5.14 -25.29
C ALA A 338 17.00 -3.97 -25.84
N ASN A 339 16.11 -3.39 -25.01
CA ASN A 339 15.27 -2.25 -25.38
C ASN A 339 15.85 -0.90 -24.93
N PHE A 340 17.12 -0.86 -24.54
CA PHE A 340 17.84 0.35 -24.19
C PHE A 340 18.80 0.77 -25.31
N SER A 341 18.87 2.07 -25.61
CA SER A 341 19.79 2.62 -26.60
C SER A 341 20.29 4.00 -26.20
N LEU A 342 21.42 4.39 -26.78
CA LEU A 342 22.09 5.65 -26.51
C LEU A 342 22.29 6.45 -27.79
N VAL A 343 22.15 7.77 -27.68
CA VAL A 343 22.60 8.75 -28.65
C VAL A 343 23.70 9.58 -28.00
N GLY A 344 24.79 9.83 -28.73
CA GLY A 344 25.98 10.51 -28.22
C GLY A 344 26.89 9.58 -27.40
N SER A 345 28.01 10.13 -26.94
CA SER A 345 29.01 9.36 -26.20
C SER A 345 28.71 9.36 -24.70
N TRP A 346 28.27 8.21 -24.18
CA TRP A 346 28.07 7.97 -22.74
C TRP A 346 29.16 7.08 -22.18
N THR A 347 29.47 7.25 -20.89
CA THR A 347 30.39 6.38 -20.16
C THR A 347 29.62 5.35 -19.33
N THR A 348 30.15 4.15 -19.22
CA THR A 348 29.59 3.08 -18.37
C THR A 348 30.18 3.19 -16.96
N GLY A 349 29.33 3.19 -15.94
CA GLY A 349 29.71 3.06 -14.53
C GLY A 349 29.15 1.79 -13.91
N SER A 350 29.85 1.24 -12.91
CA SER A 350 29.40 0.04 -12.18
C SER A 350 29.68 0.11 -10.66
N ALA A 351 30.40 1.14 -10.22
CA ALA A 351 30.86 1.26 -8.83
C ALA A 351 29.77 1.68 -7.84
N GLN A 352 28.69 2.33 -8.30
CA GLN A 352 27.62 2.80 -7.40
C GLN A 352 26.75 1.62 -6.95
N ALA A 353 26.54 1.48 -5.64
CA ALA A 353 25.76 0.40 -5.05
C ALA A 353 24.27 0.49 -5.40
N GLU A 354 23.79 1.72 -5.53
CA GLU A 354 22.41 2.06 -5.86
C GLU A 354 22.02 1.84 -7.32
N LYS A 355 22.93 1.41 -8.20
CA LYS A 355 22.56 1.13 -9.58
C LYS A 355 21.51 -0.01 -9.64
N PHE A 356 20.64 0.04 -10.64
CA PHE A 356 19.85 -1.11 -11.00
C PHE A 356 20.74 -2.10 -11.78
N GLY A 357 20.51 -3.40 -11.60
CA GLY A 357 21.30 -4.42 -12.30
C GLY A 357 22.80 -4.33 -12.02
N THR A 358 23.60 -4.28 -13.10
CA THR A 358 25.07 -4.41 -13.02
C THR A 358 25.83 -3.15 -13.43
N SER A 359 25.20 -2.22 -14.16
CA SER A 359 25.81 -0.98 -14.62
C SER A 359 24.83 0.18 -14.61
N TYR A 360 25.34 1.37 -14.92
CA TYR A 360 24.56 2.53 -15.31
C TYR A 360 25.34 3.30 -16.38
N ARG A 361 24.69 4.21 -17.10
CA ARG A 361 25.32 5.11 -18.07
C ARG A 361 25.35 6.52 -17.52
N TYR A 362 26.42 7.27 -17.79
CA TYR A 362 26.48 8.67 -17.39
C TYR A 362 27.15 9.57 -18.43
N LYS A 363 26.75 10.84 -18.41
CA LYS A 363 27.34 11.93 -19.18
C LYS A 363 28.02 12.90 -18.22
N SER A 364 29.33 13.06 -18.35
CA SER A 364 30.15 13.89 -17.45
C SER A 364 29.85 15.39 -17.54
N LYS A 365 29.21 15.82 -18.63
CA LYS A 365 28.71 17.18 -18.86
C LYS A 365 27.36 17.09 -19.52
N GLY A 366 26.37 17.80 -18.99
CA GLY A 366 25.04 17.87 -19.56
C GLY A 366 24.92 18.97 -20.59
N ASP A 367 25.45 18.72 -21.78
CA ASP A 367 25.54 19.69 -22.88
C ASP A 367 24.43 19.53 -23.93
N GLY A 368 23.52 18.58 -23.74
CA GLY A 368 22.38 18.32 -24.62
C GLY A 368 22.71 17.47 -25.85
N SER A 369 23.94 16.97 -25.97
CA SER A 369 24.34 16.10 -27.09
C SER A 369 23.93 14.64 -26.92
N GLY A 370 23.52 14.24 -25.71
CA GLY A 370 23.27 12.86 -25.33
C GLY A 370 21.79 12.56 -25.08
N LYS A 371 21.37 11.35 -25.48
CA LYS A 371 20.07 10.78 -25.07
C LYS A 371 20.24 9.34 -24.64
N ALA A 372 19.47 8.93 -23.64
CA ALA A 372 19.25 7.54 -23.28
C ALA A 372 17.78 7.20 -23.50
N VAL A 373 17.50 6.12 -24.22
CA VAL A 373 16.16 5.79 -24.70
C VAL A 373 15.82 4.38 -24.24
N TRP A 374 14.76 4.25 -23.45
CA TRP A 374 14.13 2.98 -23.08
C TRP A 374 12.88 2.81 -23.94
N ASN A 375 12.90 1.88 -24.89
CA ASN A 375 11.74 1.53 -25.71
C ASN A 375 10.83 0.59 -24.92
N LEU A 376 9.69 1.09 -24.43
CA LEU A 376 8.81 0.31 -23.57
C LEU A 376 8.17 -0.84 -24.34
N ALA A 377 7.78 -0.60 -25.61
CA ALA A 377 7.05 -1.55 -26.45
C ALA A 377 5.94 -2.26 -25.66
N VAL A 378 5.01 -1.47 -25.10
CA VAL A 378 4.07 -2.00 -24.11
C VAL A 378 3.27 -3.19 -24.67
N PRO A 379 3.07 -4.27 -23.91
CA PRO A 379 2.44 -5.48 -24.44
C PRO A 379 0.95 -5.29 -24.71
N GLU A 380 0.30 -4.36 -24.01
CA GLU A 380 -1.14 -4.14 -24.06
C GLU A 380 -1.45 -2.65 -24.04
N THR A 381 -2.51 -2.25 -24.73
CA THR A 381 -3.06 -0.90 -24.63
C THR A 381 -3.62 -0.68 -23.23
N GLY A 382 -3.36 0.48 -22.63
CA GLY A 382 -3.92 0.86 -21.34
C GLY A 382 -3.09 1.91 -20.60
N ARG A 383 -3.50 2.17 -19.35
CA ARG A 383 -2.83 3.10 -18.45
C ARG A 383 -1.68 2.41 -17.72
N TYR A 384 -0.50 3.02 -17.69
CA TYR A 384 0.70 2.51 -17.01
C TYR A 384 1.25 3.55 -16.04
N GLU A 385 1.61 3.09 -14.84
CA GLU A 385 2.48 3.83 -13.91
C GLU A 385 3.93 3.71 -14.39
N VAL A 386 4.59 4.85 -14.65
CA VAL A 386 5.98 4.91 -15.14
C VAL A 386 6.89 5.45 -14.05
N CYS A 387 7.97 4.71 -13.77
CA CYS A 387 9.00 5.06 -12.81
C CYS A 387 10.40 4.95 -13.42
N VAL A 388 11.34 5.69 -12.85
CA VAL A 388 12.77 5.63 -13.19
C VAL A 388 13.58 5.23 -11.96
N TRP A 389 14.77 4.73 -12.21
CA TRP A 389 15.76 4.40 -11.19
C TRP A 389 17.09 5.03 -11.60
N TYR A 390 17.90 5.43 -10.62
CA TYR A 390 19.26 5.92 -10.83
C TYR A 390 20.06 5.87 -9.51
N PRO A 391 21.41 5.80 -9.57
CA PRO A 391 22.26 6.08 -8.42
C PRO A 391 22.36 7.59 -8.16
N GLU A 392 22.20 8.00 -6.90
CA GLU A 392 22.30 9.43 -6.55
C GLU A 392 23.75 9.93 -6.44
N GLY A 393 23.90 11.25 -6.30
CA GLY A 393 25.18 11.86 -5.99
C GLY A 393 25.13 13.39 -5.98
N THR A 394 25.94 14.03 -5.15
CA THR A 394 25.97 15.50 -5.00
C THR A 394 26.43 16.25 -6.26
N ASN A 395 27.05 15.55 -7.19
CA ASN A 395 27.50 16.09 -8.49
C ASN A 395 26.53 15.79 -9.64
N ARG A 396 25.36 15.22 -9.37
CA ARG A 396 24.33 14.94 -10.39
C ARG A 396 23.49 16.17 -10.71
N ALA A 397 22.79 16.12 -11.84
CA ALA A 397 21.81 17.13 -12.23
C ALA A 397 20.63 17.16 -11.25
N THR A 398 20.15 18.37 -10.92
CA THR A 398 18.93 18.55 -10.13
C THR A 398 17.66 18.60 -10.98
N ASP A 399 17.82 18.65 -12.31
CA ASP A 399 16.73 18.85 -13.26
C ASP A 399 16.82 17.95 -14.50
N ALA A 400 17.33 16.73 -14.34
CA ALA A 400 17.48 15.74 -15.42
C ALA A 400 16.13 15.48 -16.14
N PRO A 401 15.99 15.81 -17.44
CA PRO A 401 14.71 15.77 -18.13
C PRO A 401 14.40 14.37 -18.70
N PHE A 402 13.40 13.70 -18.13
CA PHE A 402 12.82 12.46 -18.65
C PHE A 402 11.55 12.78 -19.45
N THR A 403 11.52 12.40 -20.72
CA THR A 403 10.35 12.54 -21.59
C THR A 403 9.69 11.19 -21.79
N VAL A 404 8.43 11.07 -21.37
CA VAL A 404 7.60 9.89 -21.63
C VAL A 404 6.82 10.14 -22.91
N ASN A 405 7.04 9.32 -23.94
CA ASN A 405 6.26 9.32 -25.18
C ASN A 405 5.10 8.34 -25.03
N HIS A 406 3.88 8.86 -24.95
CA HIS A 406 2.64 8.13 -24.65
C HIS A 406 1.58 8.42 -25.72
N ALA A 407 0.39 7.81 -25.62
CA ALA A 407 -0.65 7.86 -26.67
C ALA A 407 -1.13 9.29 -26.98
N ALA A 408 -1.17 10.16 -25.97
CA ALA A 408 -1.56 11.57 -26.12
C ALA A 408 -0.42 12.52 -26.55
N GLY A 409 0.80 12.02 -26.77
CA GLY A 409 1.96 12.85 -27.13
C GLY A 409 3.16 12.59 -26.23
N ALA A 410 3.91 13.65 -25.90
CA ALA A 410 5.11 13.56 -25.07
C ALA A 410 5.00 14.46 -23.84
N THR A 411 5.33 13.94 -22.66
CA THR A 411 5.38 14.70 -21.41
C THR A 411 6.78 14.63 -20.83
N THR A 412 7.37 15.79 -20.50
CA THR A 412 8.70 15.88 -19.89
C THR A 412 8.61 16.21 -18.40
N ILE A 413 9.30 15.41 -17.58
CA ILE A 413 9.40 15.53 -16.13
C ILE A 413 10.87 15.72 -15.77
N LYS A 414 11.16 16.74 -14.96
CA LYS A 414 12.52 17.02 -14.45
C LYS A 414 12.73 16.29 -13.13
N VAL A 415 13.81 15.52 -13.04
CA VAL A 415 14.13 14.66 -11.88
C VAL A 415 15.42 15.14 -11.22
N ASN A 416 15.41 15.26 -9.89
CA ASN A 416 16.59 15.60 -9.12
C ASN A 416 17.41 14.34 -8.79
N GLN A 417 18.50 14.14 -9.53
CA GLN A 417 19.36 12.96 -9.37
C GLN A 417 20.35 13.07 -8.19
N GLN A 418 20.30 14.14 -7.40
CA GLN A 418 21.08 14.26 -6.18
C GLN A 418 20.39 13.62 -4.96
N LYS A 419 19.14 13.18 -5.13
CA LYS A 419 18.32 12.58 -4.07
C LYS A 419 17.60 11.36 -4.59
N THR A 420 17.09 10.55 -3.67
CA THR A 420 16.19 9.42 -3.93
C THR A 420 16.80 8.31 -4.80
N GLY A 421 18.13 8.19 -4.80
CA GLY A 421 18.83 7.15 -5.54
C GLY A 421 18.57 5.74 -5.03
N GLY A 422 18.75 4.76 -5.92
CA GLY A 422 18.59 3.35 -5.60
C GLY A 422 17.18 2.93 -5.21
N ARG A 423 16.15 3.58 -5.76
CA ARG A 423 14.74 3.22 -5.62
C ARG A 423 13.96 3.72 -6.83
N TRP A 424 12.71 3.28 -6.95
CA TRP A 424 11.82 3.77 -8.00
C TRP A 424 11.32 5.18 -7.69
N VAL A 425 11.53 6.08 -8.64
CA VAL A 425 11.02 7.46 -8.64
C VAL A 425 9.92 7.56 -9.69
N ARG A 426 8.70 7.90 -9.27
CA ARG A 426 7.53 7.97 -10.16
C ARG A 426 7.59 9.20 -11.06
N LEU A 427 7.39 9.00 -12.36
CA LEU A 427 7.20 10.06 -13.35
C LEU A 427 5.74 10.42 -13.54
N GLY A 428 4.82 9.45 -13.41
CA GLY A 428 3.37 9.67 -13.55
C GLY A 428 2.65 8.44 -14.06
N ASP A 429 1.37 8.61 -14.40
CA ASP A 429 0.60 7.62 -15.16
C ASP A 429 0.35 8.10 -16.57
N PHE A 430 0.47 7.21 -17.53
CA PHE A 430 0.32 7.53 -18.95
C PHE A 430 -0.42 6.42 -19.69
N ASP A 431 -1.26 6.80 -20.63
CA ASP A 431 -1.93 5.86 -21.53
C ASP A 431 -1.01 5.51 -22.70
N PHE A 432 -0.85 4.22 -22.98
CA PHE A 432 -0.06 3.71 -24.08
C PHE A 432 -0.91 2.82 -25.00
N VAL A 433 -0.51 2.75 -26.27
CA VAL A 433 -1.03 1.79 -27.26
C VAL A 433 -0.06 0.61 -27.34
N ALA A 434 -0.60 -0.61 -27.44
CA ALA A 434 0.18 -1.83 -27.61
C ALA A 434 1.27 -1.69 -28.69
N GLY A 435 2.49 -2.16 -28.37
CA GLY A 435 3.68 -2.07 -29.21
C GLY A 435 4.37 -0.70 -29.23
N GLN A 436 3.81 0.32 -28.58
CA GLN A 436 4.37 1.68 -28.56
C GLN A 436 4.90 2.07 -27.18
N GLY A 437 5.44 3.29 -27.09
CA GLY A 437 5.87 3.91 -25.84
C GLY A 437 7.38 3.94 -25.64
N SER A 438 7.90 5.06 -25.15
CA SER A 438 9.30 5.15 -24.74
C SER A 438 9.50 6.16 -23.62
N VAL A 439 10.58 5.99 -22.86
CA VAL A 439 11.10 7.01 -21.96
C VAL A 439 12.44 7.47 -22.51
N VAL A 440 12.66 8.78 -22.57
CA VAL A 440 13.87 9.40 -23.10
C VAL A 440 14.45 10.34 -22.06
N LEU A 441 15.63 10.01 -21.54
CA LEU A 441 16.44 10.96 -20.79
C LEU A 441 17.33 11.73 -21.75
N THR A 442 17.38 13.05 -21.63
CA THR A 442 18.39 13.87 -22.32
C THR A 442 19.34 14.47 -21.31
N ASP A 443 20.58 14.75 -21.72
CA ASP A 443 21.54 15.45 -20.87
C ASP A 443 21.43 16.99 -20.96
N ALA A 444 20.38 17.51 -21.61
CA ALA A 444 20.13 18.95 -21.71
C ALA A 444 19.61 19.52 -20.38
N ILE A 445 20.53 19.90 -19.49
CA ILE A 445 20.25 20.39 -18.14
C ILE A 445 20.70 21.84 -17.97
N ALA A 446 20.19 22.53 -16.95
CA ALA A 446 20.50 23.94 -16.73
C ALA A 446 21.98 24.17 -16.35
N ASP A 447 22.54 23.34 -15.46
CA ASP A 447 23.95 23.38 -15.08
C ASP A 447 24.72 22.31 -15.87
N SER A 448 25.26 22.69 -17.03
CA SER A 448 25.97 21.79 -17.94
C SER A 448 27.26 21.19 -17.35
N THR A 449 27.69 21.62 -16.16
CA THR A 449 28.83 21.04 -15.45
C THR A 449 28.45 19.79 -14.64
N LYS A 450 27.16 19.54 -14.44
CA LYS A 450 26.66 18.40 -13.67
C LYS A 450 26.57 17.14 -14.51
N ILE A 451 26.55 16.01 -13.82
CA ILE A 451 26.45 14.68 -14.41
C ILE A 451 24.99 14.27 -14.55
N VAL A 452 24.62 13.73 -15.72
CA VAL A 452 23.32 13.08 -15.95
C VAL A 452 23.52 11.57 -15.99
N VAL A 453 22.66 10.82 -15.31
CA VAL A 453 22.75 9.37 -15.18
C VAL A 453 21.51 8.69 -15.77
N ALA A 454 21.71 7.70 -16.62
CA ALA A 454 20.69 6.79 -17.11
C ALA A 454 20.93 5.40 -16.51
N ASP A 455 19.90 4.78 -15.99
CA ASP A 455 19.98 3.45 -15.39
C ASP A 455 18.76 2.62 -15.83
N ALA A 456 17.68 2.58 -15.04
CA ALA A 456 16.51 1.76 -15.37
C ALA A 456 15.18 2.52 -15.44
N VAL A 457 14.25 1.96 -16.20
CA VAL A 457 12.85 2.38 -16.31
C VAL A 457 11.94 1.21 -15.97
N LYS A 458 10.87 1.48 -15.22
CA LYS A 458 9.77 0.56 -14.96
C LYS A 458 8.47 1.14 -15.46
N ALA A 459 7.66 0.35 -16.15
CA ALA A 459 6.28 0.68 -16.49
C ALA A 459 5.37 -0.46 -16.04
N THR A 460 4.40 -0.19 -15.15
CA THR A 460 3.47 -1.20 -14.64
C THR A 460 2.04 -0.83 -15.01
N LYS A 461 1.33 -1.74 -15.68
CA LYS A 461 -0.05 -1.48 -16.10
C LYS A 461 -0.94 -1.33 -14.87
N TRP A 462 -1.86 -0.37 -14.89
CA TRP A 462 -2.96 -0.34 -13.94
C TRP A 462 -3.89 -1.52 -14.20
N PRO A 463 -4.52 -2.13 -13.18
CA PRO A 463 -5.61 -3.07 -13.44
C PRO A 463 -6.68 -2.36 -14.24
N SER A 464 -7.11 -2.99 -15.32
CA SER A 464 -8.33 -2.60 -16.02
C SER A 464 -9.47 -2.67 -15.01
N THR A 465 -10.23 -1.59 -14.85
CA THR A 465 -11.53 -1.73 -14.21
C THR A 465 -12.35 -2.73 -15.03
N PRO A 466 -13.01 -3.72 -14.40
CA PRO A 466 -13.97 -4.58 -15.09
C PRO A 466 -14.93 -3.69 -15.88
N GLN A 467 -14.95 -3.83 -17.21
CA GLN A 467 -15.73 -2.96 -18.06
C GLN A 467 -16.74 -3.81 -18.83
N PRO A 468 -18.04 -3.58 -18.62
CA PRO A 468 -19.05 -4.08 -19.53
C PRO A 468 -18.71 -3.66 -20.97
N PRO A 469 -19.09 -4.45 -21.99
CA PRO A 469 -18.73 -4.13 -23.36
C PRO A 469 -19.30 -2.79 -23.84
N ALA A 470 -18.75 -2.25 -24.93
CA ALA A 470 -19.39 -1.13 -25.61
C ALA A 470 -20.74 -1.55 -26.20
N ALA A 471 -21.73 -0.64 -26.18
CA ALA A 471 -23.04 -0.93 -26.75
C ALA A 471 -22.96 -1.08 -28.28
N PRO A 472 -23.58 -2.12 -28.88
CA PRO A 472 -23.74 -2.18 -30.33
C PRO A 472 -24.58 -1.00 -30.83
N THR A 473 -24.36 -0.58 -32.07
CA THR A 473 -25.07 0.56 -32.68
C THR A 473 -25.60 0.22 -34.06
N ASN A 474 -26.34 1.13 -34.69
CA ASN A 474 -26.85 0.97 -36.05
C ASN A 474 -27.67 -0.32 -36.25
N LEU A 475 -28.44 -0.72 -35.23
CA LEU A 475 -29.33 -1.87 -35.36
C LEU A 475 -30.40 -1.56 -36.42
N THR A 476 -30.55 -2.45 -37.38
CA THR A 476 -31.57 -2.42 -38.42
C THR A 476 -32.41 -3.69 -38.37
N ALA A 477 -33.68 -3.58 -38.74
CA ALA A 477 -34.61 -4.69 -38.83
C ALA A 477 -35.33 -4.67 -40.18
N SER A 478 -35.33 -5.79 -40.89
CA SER A 478 -35.91 -5.93 -42.22
C SER A 478 -36.74 -7.20 -42.32
N ALA A 479 -38.00 -7.10 -42.73
CA ALA A 479 -38.80 -8.30 -42.97
C ALA A 479 -38.21 -9.11 -44.13
N ARG A 480 -38.01 -10.42 -43.92
CA ARG A 480 -37.43 -11.33 -44.91
C ARG A 480 -38.47 -12.29 -45.47
N SER A 481 -39.50 -12.61 -44.70
CA SER A 481 -40.66 -13.38 -45.15
C SER A 481 -41.88 -13.02 -44.31
N THR A 482 -43.04 -13.64 -44.58
CA THR A 482 -44.24 -13.51 -43.74
C THR A 482 -44.03 -14.00 -42.31
N THR A 483 -42.96 -14.74 -42.02
CA THR A 483 -42.68 -15.32 -40.70
C THR A 483 -41.25 -15.10 -40.23
N SER A 484 -40.50 -14.16 -40.84
CA SER A 484 -39.12 -13.86 -40.42
C SER A 484 -38.69 -12.41 -40.62
N ILE A 485 -37.84 -11.93 -39.73
CA ILE A 485 -37.21 -10.60 -39.74
C ILE A 485 -35.70 -10.79 -39.57
N GLY A 486 -34.92 -10.21 -40.48
CA GLY A 486 -33.46 -10.18 -40.42
C GLY A 486 -32.97 -8.90 -39.76
N LEU A 487 -32.05 -9.05 -38.81
CA LEU A 487 -31.40 -8.00 -38.05
C LEU A 487 -29.92 -7.88 -38.43
N SER A 488 -29.39 -6.67 -38.41
CA SER A 488 -27.95 -6.40 -38.49
C SER A 488 -27.60 -5.18 -37.67
N TRP A 489 -26.42 -5.18 -37.03
CA TRP A 489 -25.91 -4.08 -36.21
C TRP A 489 -24.39 -3.92 -36.39
N GLN A 490 -23.88 -2.78 -35.93
CA GLN A 490 -22.45 -2.51 -35.79
C GLN A 490 -21.98 -3.00 -34.42
N ASP A 491 -20.98 -3.87 -34.42
CA ASP A 491 -20.20 -4.21 -33.23
C ASP A 491 -19.21 -3.07 -32.93
N ASN A 492 -19.21 -2.63 -31.68
CA ASN A 492 -18.33 -1.59 -31.15
C ASN A 492 -17.43 -2.10 -30.02
N SER A 493 -17.58 -3.37 -29.65
CA SER A 493 -16.85 -4.02 -28.58
C SER A 493 -15.77 -4.94 -29.15
N SER A 494 -14.75 -5.18 -28.34
CA SER A 494 -13.71 -6.19 -28.61
C SER A 494 -13.48 -7.09 -27.39
N ASN A 495 -14.37 -6.97 -26.40
CA ASN A 495 -14.28 -7.57 -25.07
C ASN A 495 -15.60 -8.26 -24.67
N GLU A 496 -16.54 -8.38 -25.61
CA GLU A 496 -17.78 -9.12 -25.44
C GLU A 496 -17.55 -10.61 -25.64
N THR A 497 -18.27 -11.40 -24.86
CA THR A 497 -18.31 -12.86 -25.03
C THR A 497 -19.52 -13.29 -25.84
N ASN A 498 -20.58 -12.47 -25.83
CA ASN A 498 -21.82 -12.73 -26.52
C ASN A 498 -22.64 -11.44 -26.78
N PHE A 499 -23.61 -11.55 -27.68
CA PHE A 499 -24.68 -10.57 -27.89
C PHE A 499 -26.03 -11.15 -27.49
N ILE A 500 -26.84 -10.36 -26.77
CA ILE A 500 -28.20 -10.72 -26.38
C ILE A 500 -29.17 -9.90 -27.23
N VAL A 501 -30.00 -10.60 -28.01
CA VAL A 501 -31.06 -10.00 -28.83
C VAL A 501 -32.37 -10.11 -28.07
N GLU A 502 -33.02 -8.98 -27.85
CA GLU A 502 -34.35 -8.90 -27.24
C GLU A 502 -35.38 -8.39 -28.24
N ARG A 503 -36.60 -8.91 -28.10
CA ARG A 503 -37.75 -8.56 -28.95
C ARG A 503 -38.96 -8.27 -28.10
N LYS A 504 -39.74 -7.25 -28.49
CA LYS A 504 -41.13 -7.06 -28.05
C LYS A 504 -42.08 -7.11 -29.24
N LYS A 505 -43.32 -7.55 -28.98
CA LYS A 505 -44.41 -7.56 -29.96
C LYS A 505 -45.35 -6.38 -29.66
N GLY A 506 -45.53 -5.47 -30.62
CA GLY A 506 -46.30 -4.24 -30.42
C GLY A 506 -45.80 -3.45 -29.21
N THR A 507 -46.71 -3.11 -28.28
CA THR A 507 -46.42 -2.39 -27.02
C THR A 507 -46.09 -3.31 -25.84
N GLY A 508 -45.90 -4.62 -26.09
CA GLY A 508 -45.57 -5.59 -25.04
C GLY A 508 -44.16 -5.42 -24.45
N SER A 509 -43.82 -6.28 -23.50
CA SER A 509 -42.50 -6.32 -22.88
C SER A 509 -41.46 -6.99 -23.77
N TYR A 510 -40.19 -6.64 -23.55
CA TYR A 510 -39.05 -7.30 -24.18
C TYR A 510 -38.81 -8.69 -23.59
N SER A 511 -38.44 -9.64 -24.45
CA SER A 511 -37.95 -10.97 -24.08
C SER A 511 -36.71 -11.31 -24.91
N VAL A 512 -35.75 -12.02 -24.31
CA VAL A 512 -34.59 -12.56 -25.04
C VAL A 512 -35.06 -13.56 -26.08
N VAL A 513 -34.63 -13.38 -27.32
CA VAL A 513 -34.90 -14.28 -28.44
C VAL A 513 -33.66 -14.99 -28.96
N ALA A 514 -32.47 -14.45 -28.68
CA ALA A 514 -31.20 -15.12 -28.97
C ALA A 514 -30.07 -14.62 -28.07
N THR A 515 -29.12 -15.53 -27.80
CA THR A 515 -27.77 -15.22 -27.32
C THR A 515 -26.79 -15.74 -28.36
N LEU A 516 -25.97 -14.86 -28.89
CA LEU A 516 -25.09 -15.11 -30.03
C LEU A 516 -23.64 -14.96 -29.59
N GLY A 517 -22.71 -15.72 -30.17
CA GLY A 517 -21.29 -15.63 -29.80
C GLY A 517 -20.67 -14.24 -30.08
N ALA A 518 -19.46 -14.03 -29.57
CA ALA A 518 -18.68 -12.82 -29.81
C ALA A 518 -18.53 -12.50 -31.31
N ASN A 519 -18.38 -11.21 -31.65
CA ASN A 519 -18.26 -10.69 -33.01
C ASN A 519 -19.44 -10.97 -33.98
N VAL A 520 -20.56 -11.54 -33.51
CA VAL A 520 -21.75 -11.73 -34.36
C VAL A 520 -22.48 -10.40 -34.55
N THR A 521 -22.75 -10.03 -35.80
CA THR A 521 -23.35 -8.74 -36.19
C THR A 521 -24.68 -8.86 -36.92
N SER A 522 -25.27 -10.06 -36.95
CA SER A 522 -26.57 -10.30 -37.59
C SER A 522 -27.34 -11.46 -36.95
N TYR A 523 -28.66 -11.43 -37.09
CA TYR A 523 -29.56 -12.47 -36.60
C TYR A 523 -30.81 -12.58 -37.47
N LEU A 524 -31.27 -13.80 -37.77
CA LEU A 524 -32.53 -14.04 -38.46
C LEU A 524 -33.55 -14.59 -37.45
N ASP A 525 -34.51 -13.75 -37.07
CA ASP A 525 -35.61 -14.14 -36.22
C ASP A 525 -36.70 -14.83 -37.06
N THR A 526 -37.11 -16.03 -36.67
CA THR A 526 -38.05 -16.89 -37.44
C THR A 526 -39.23 -17.33 -36.58
N GLY A 527 -40.25 -17.95 -37.20
CA GLY A 527 -41.45 -18.39 -36.48
C GLY A 527 -42.39 -17.25 -36.08
N LEU A 528 -42.28 -16.10 -36.75
CA LEU A 528 -43.07 -14.91 -36.43
C LEU A 528 -44.49 -15.01 -36.98
N ALA A 529 -45.46 -14.45 -36.26
CA ALA A 529 -46.81 -14.26 -36.78
C ALA A 529 -46.81 -13.28 -37.97
N LYS A 530 -47.64 -13.57 -38.98
CA LYS A 530 -47.84 -12.70 -40.15
C LYS A 530 -48.47 -11.36 -39.75
N ASN A 531 -48.28 -10.32 -40.56
CA ASN A 531 -48.86 -8.99 -40.34
C ASN A 531 -48.67 -8.46 -38.91
N THR A 532 -47.50 -8.70 -38.32
CA THR A 532 -47.22 -8.39 -36.92
C THR A 532 -45.94 -7.54 -36.83
N THR A 533 -46.03 -6.46 -36.07
CA THR A 533 -44.91 -5.55 -35.81
C THR A 533 -44.10 -6.04 -34.61
N TYR A 534 -42.80 -6.15 -34.81
CA TYR A 534 -41.82 -6.49 -33.78
C TYR A 534 -40.77 -5.38 -33.68
N THR A 535 -40.37 -5.09 -32.45
CA THR A 535 -39.29 -4.14 -32.16
C THR A 535 -38.18 -4.88 -31.43
N TYR A 536 -36.94 -4.60 -31.82
CA TYR A 536 -35.74 -5.27 -31.38
C TYR A 536 -34.77 -4.29 -30.74
N ARG A 537 -33.97 -4.80 -29.81
CA ARG A 537 -32.78 -4.15 -29.27
C ARG A 537 -31.72 -5.21 -28.99
N VAL A 538 -30.46 -4.83 -29.07
CA VAL A 538 -29.33 -5.73 -28.86
C VAL A 538 -28.40 -5.14 -27.79
N LYS A 539 -27.83 -5.98 -26.94
CA LYS A 539 -26.75 -5.59 -26.02
C LYS A 539 -25.61 -6.60 -26.14
N ALA A 540 -24.40 -6.18 -25.82
CA ALA A 540 -23.21 -7.01 -25.70
C ALA A 540 -23.02 -7.39 -24.23
N SER A 541 -22.42 -8.55 -23.96
CA SER A 541 -22.24 -9.06 -22.60
C SER A 541 -20.90 -9.76 -22.41
N ASN A 542 -20.31 -9.60 -21.23
CA ASN A 542 -19.13 -10.35 -20.77
C ASN A 542 -19.26 -10.69 -19.28
N ALA A 543 -18.21 -11.27 -18.69
CA ALA A 543 -18.18 -11.61 -17.27
C ALA A 543 -18.29 -10.37 -16.34
N ASP A 544 -17.96 -9.18 -16.86
CA ASP A 544 -17.97 -7.93 -16.13
C ASP A 544 -19.34 -7.21 -16.20
N GLY A 545 -20.25 -7.68 -17.05
CA GLY A 545 -21.63 -7.21 -17.13
C GLY A 545 -22.13 -6.97 -18.55
N ASP A 546 -23.32 -6.36 -18.63
CA ASP A 546 -23.99 -6.02 -19.88
C ASP A 546 -23.71 -4.59 -20.30
N SER A 547 -23.57 -4.39 -21.61
CA SER A 547 -23.56 -3.05 -22.19
C SER A 547 -24.94 -2.39 -22.13
N ALA A 548 -24.99 -1.08 -22.37
CA ALA A 548 -26.25 -0.43 -22.73
C ALA A 548 -26.83 -1.06 -24.01
N TYR A 549 -28.14 -0.97 -24.17
CA TYR A 549 -28.78 -1.43 -25.42
C TYR A 549 -28.40 -0.54 -26.60
N SER A 550 -28.41 -1.14 -27.79
CA SER A 550 -28.45 -0.44 -29.07
C SER A 550 -29.67 0.47 -29.20
N ASN A 551 -29.75 1.21 -30.30
CA ASN A 551 -31.03 1.79 -30.76
C ASN A 551 -32.10 0.69 -30.93
N GLU A 552 -33.38 1.05 -30.79
CA GLU A 552 -34.47 0.15 -31.17
C GLU A 552 -34.61 0.09 -32.70
N ALA A 553 -34.92 -1.08 -33.24
CA ALA A 553 -35.24 -1.29 -34.65
C ALA A 553 -36.57 -2.02 -34.81
N THR A 554 -37.46 -1.53 -35.68
CA THR A 554 -38.81 -2.07 -35.83
C THR A 554 -39.06 -2.54 -37.26
N ALA A 555 -39.69 -3.71 -37.40
CA ALA A 555 -40.16 -4.22 -38.68
C ALA A 555 -41.51 -4.95 -38.53
N THR A 556 -42.30 -4.97 -39.61
CA THR A 556 -43.59 -5.66 -39.66
C THR A 556 -43.53 -6.79 -40.67
N THR A 557 -43.89 -8.01 -40.27
CA THR A 557 -43.98 -9.14 -41.20
C THR A 557 -45.10 -8.92 -42.22
N PRO A 558 -44.91 -9.28 -43.50
CA PRO A 558 -45.95 -9.14 -44.51
C PRO A 558 -47.20 -9.99 -44.24
N ARG A 559 -48.32 -9.61 -44.86
CA ARG A 559 -49.60 -10.35 -44.81
C ARG A 559 -49.59 -11.63 -45.66
N LYS A 560 -48.92 -11.59 -46.81
CA LYS A 560 -48.87 -12.67 -47.82
C LYS A 560 -47.46 -12.88 -48.30
#